data_AF-A0A7C1C177-F1
#
_entry.id   AF-A0A7C1C177-F1
#
_cell.length_a   1.000
_cell.length_b   1.000
_cell.length_c   1.000
_cell.angle_alpha   90.00
_cell.angle_beta   90.00
_cell.angle_gamma   90.00
#
_symmetry.space_group_name_H-M   'P 1'
#
loop_
_entity.id
_entity.type
_entity.pdbx_description
1 polymer ?
#
loop_
_entity_poly.entity_id
_entity_poly.type
_entity_poly.pdbx_seq_one_letter_code
_entity_poly.pdbx_strand_id
1 'polypeptide(L)'
;MGVRRGEGMAIGDKCVTGIKELDIQMDGGIPVGSTVLIVGSSGSGKTTLCMQFLVNGAKRGEKGVFFTITEPLFKLMSNLEKFEFFDKSLVDNGTITII
;
A
#
# COMPACT_ATOMS: atom_id res chain seq x y z
N MET A 1 29.61 15.12 -11.43
CA MET A 1 28.65 14.04 -11.73
C MET A 1 27.38 14.32 -10.96
N GLY A 2 26.35 14.86 -11.63
CA GLY A 2 25.10 15.23 -10.98
C GLY A 2 24.26 14.00 -10.67
N VAL A 3 23.83 13.87 -9.41
CA VAL A 3 22.74 12.98 -9.02
C VAL A 3 21.52 13.42 -9.82
N ARG A 4 21.03 12.55 -10.72
CA ARG A 4 19.75 12.78 -11.41
C ARG A 4 18.69 12.85 -10.32
N ARG A 5 18.17 14.05 -10.03
CA ARG A 5 16.93 14.22 -9.28
C ARG A 5 15.87 13.42 -10.03
N GLY A 6 15.28 12.43 -9.37
CA GLY A 6 14.13 11.73 -9.93
C GLY A 6 13.07 12.76 -10.30
N GLU A 7 12.47 12.59 -11.47
CA GLU A 7 11.26 13.30 -11.87
C GLU A 7 10.19 12.93 -10.84
N GLY A 8 10.08 13.72 -9.78
CA GLY A 8 9.27 13.43 -8.62
C GLY A 8 7.82 13.80 -8.91
N MET A 9 6.93 12.85 -8.62
CA MET A 9 5.47 13.01 -8.60
C MET A 9 5.06 14.40 -8.12
N ALA A 10 4.36 15.16 -8.97
CA ALA A 10 3.97 16.53 -8.70
C ALA A 10 2.70 16.59 -7.83
N ILE A 11 2.51 17.71 -7.14
CA ILE A 11 1.24 18.02 -6.47
C ILE A 11 0.17 18.15 -7.56
N GLY A 12 -0.78 17.20 -7.59
CA GLY A 12 -1.79 17.08 -8.65
C GLY A 12 -1.78 15.72 -9.36
N ASP A 13 -0.67 14.98 -9.28
CA ASP A 13 -0.60 13.61 -9.77
C ASP A 13 -1.44 12.66 -8.90
N LYS A 14 -1.86 11.52 -9.47
CA LYS A 14 -2.61 10.48 -8.74
C LYS A 14 -1.75 9.22 -8.56
N CYS A 15 -1.77 8.68 -7.34
CA CYS A 15 -1.19 7.40 -6.96
C CYS A 15 -2.21 6.29 -7.24
N VAL A 16 -1.91 5.48 -8.25
CA VAL A 16 -2.71 4.31 -8.63
C VAL A 16 -2.65 3.27 -7.53
N THR A 17 -3.82 2.83 -7.05
CA THR A 17 -3.91 1.86 -5.96
C THR A 17 -3.56 0.44 -6.41
N GLY A 18 -3.67 0.16 -7.71
CA GLY A 18 -3.53 -1.18 -8.28
C GLY A 18 -4.75 -2.05 -8.02
N ILE A 19 -5.87 -1.44 -7.59
CA ILE A 19 -7.17 -2.08 -7.43
C ILE A 19 -8.07 -1.46 -8.49
N LYS A 20 -8.24 -2.18 -9.61
CA LYS A 20 -8.83 -1.66 -10.85
C LYS A 20 -10.13 -0.88 -10.62
N GLU A 21 -11.09 -1.48 -9.90
CA GLU A 21 -12.39 -0.88 -9.67
C GLU A 21 -12.27 0.38 -8.79
N LEU A 22 -11.39 0.38 -7.79
CA LEU A 22 -11.16 1.55 -6.95
C LEU A 22 -10.49 2.68 -7.73
N ASP A 23 -9.49 2.35 -8.56
CA ASP A 23 -8.82 3.33 -9.41
C ASP A 23 -9.80 3.96 -10.40
N ILE A 24 -10.74 3.19 -10.97
CA ILE A 24 -11.81 3.72 -11.82
C ILE A 24 -12.72 4.68 -11.03
N GLN A 25 -13.18 4.29 -9.84
CA GLN A 25 -14.06 5.12 -9.02
C GLN A 25 -13.36 6.40 -8.51
N MET A 26 -12.04 6.38 -8.38
CA MET A 26 -11.21 7.51 -7.96
C MET A 26 -10.62 8.31 -9.14
N ASP A 27 -11.04 7.99 -10.37
CA ASP A 27 -10.59 8.67 -11.58
C ASP A 27 -9.05 8.61 -11.76
N GLY A 28 -8.44 7.46 -11.46
CA GLY A 28 -7.00 7.22 -11.59
C GLY A 28 -6.22 7.18 -10.28
N GLY A 29 -6.90 7.17 -9.13
CA GLY A 29 -6.28 6.87 -7.83
C GLY A 29 -6.23 8.05 -6.85
N ILE A 30 -5.37 7.93 -5.83
CA ILE A 30 -5.30 8.84 -4.68
C ILE A 30 -4.46 10.07 -5.03
N PRO A 31 -4.92 11.32 -4.81
CA PRO A 31 -4.09 12.49 -5.02
C PRO A 31 -2.78 12.45 -4.22
N VAL A 32 -1.66 12.70 -4.88
CA VAL A 32 -0.34 12.72 -4.25
C VAL A 32 -0.27 13.79 -3.16
N GLY A 33 0.35 13.44 -2.04
CA GLY A 33 0.47 14.32 -0.87
C GLY A 33 -0.81 14.41 -0.02
N SER A 34 -1.83 13.61 -0.31
CA SER A 34 -3.03 13.54 0.50
C SER A 34 -2.89 12.59 1.70
N THR A 35 -3.75 12.77 2.70
CA THR A 35 -4.00 11.81 3.77
C THR A 35 -5.38 11.18 3.54
N VAL A 36 -5.46 9.86 3.55
CA VAL A 36 -6.70 9.12 3.29
C VAL A 36 -7.17 8.43 4.57
N LEU A 37 -8.46 8.60 4.90
CA LEU A 37 -9.11 7.91 6.00
C LEU A 37 -10.03 6.79 5.45
N ILE A 38 -9.79 5.55 5.88
CA ILE A 38 -10.63 4.40 5.53
C ILE A 38 -11.51 4.04 6.73
N VAL A 39 -12.83 4.11 6.56
CA VAL A 39 -13.82 3.85 7.63
C VAL A 39 -14.72 2.67 7.27
N GLY A 40 -15.04 1.85 8.26
CA GLY A 40 -15.93 0.69 8.10
C GLY A 40 -15.99 -0.17 9.37
N SER A 41 -17.02 -1.00 9.47
CA SER A 41 -17.21 -1.94 10.59
C SER A 41 -16.07 -2.95 10.72
N SER A 42 -15.96 -3.63 11.87
CA SER A 42 -15.00 -4.73 12.02
C SER A 42 -15.24 -5.80 10.94
N GLY A 43 -14.17 -6.35 10.38
CA GLY A 43 -14.25 -7.32 9.28
C GLY A 43 -14.53 -6.76 7.89
N SER A 44 -14.74 -5.45 7.73
CA SER A 44 -15.03 -4.82 6.42
C SER A 44 -13.85 -4.76 5.44
N GLY A 45 -12.70 -5.37 5.76
CA GLY A 45 -11.54 -5.43 4.86
C GLY A 45 -10.57 -4.24 4.90
N LYS A 46 -10.65 -3.34 5.90
CA LYS A 46 -9.77 -2.14 5.98
C LYS A 46 -8.28 -2.48 5.93
N THR A 47 -7.84 -3.39 6.80
CA THR A 47 -6.43 -3.84 6.84
C THR A 47 -6.02 -4.48 5.52
N THR A 48 -6.90 -5.30 4.93
CA THR A 48 -6.68 -5.94 3.63
C THR A 48 -6.50 -4.89 2.54
N LEU A 49 -7.37 -3.88 2.48
CA LEU A 49 -7.28 -2.79 1.51
C LEU A 49 -5.95 -2.02 1.64
N CYS A 50 -5.58 -1.65 2.87
CA CYS A 50 -4.31 -0.96 3.13
C CYS A 50 -3.10 -1.80 2.69
N MET A 51 -3.10 -3.10 3.01
CA MET A 51 -1.99 -3.99 2.66
C MET A 51 -1.94 -4.26 1.16
N GLN A 52 -3.08 -4.42 0.49
CA GLN A 52 -3.13 -4.58 -0.97
C GLN A 52 -2.59 -3.34 -1.69
N PHE A 53 -2.97 -2.14 -1.23
CA PHE A 53 -2.40 -0.89 -1.73
C PHE A 53 -0.87 -0.86 -1.58
N LEU A 54 -0.37 -1.19 -0.38
CA LEU A 54 1.06 -1.17 -0.07
C LEU A 54 1.85 -2.17 -0.92
N VAL A 55 1.33 -3.40 -1.06
CA VAL A 55 1.94 -4.46 -1.87
C VAL A 55 1.94 -4.10 -3.35
N ASN A 56 0.87 -3.49 -3.86
CA ASN A 56 0.81 -3.05 -5.25
C ASN A 56 1.83 -1.95 -5.54
N GLY A 57 2.02 -0.99 -4.63
CA GLY A 57 3.10 0.00 -4.72
C GLY A 57 4.49 -0.65 -4.67
N ALA A 58 4.70 -1.57 -3.74
CA ALA A 58 5.96 -2.28 -3.60
C ALA A 58 6.34 -3.11 -4.83
N LYS A 59 5.37 -3.75 -5.49
CA LYS A 59 5.58 -4.44 -6.78
C LYS A 59 6.03 -3.51 -7.91
N ARG A 60 5.79 -2.19 -7.79
CA ARG A 60 6.27 -1.15 -8.72
C ARG A 60 7.57 -0.49 -8.26
N GLY A 61 8.17 -0.96 -7.16
CA GLY A 61 9.41 -0.44 -6.59
C GLY A 61 9.23 0.69 -5.58
N GLU A 62 7.99 0.97 -5.13
CA GLU A 62 7.73 1.96 -4.07
C GLU A 62 8.02 1.36 -2.69
N LYS A 63 8.68 2.10 -1.80
CA LYS A 63 8.89 1.66 -0.42
C LYS A 63 7.69 2.02 0.44
N GLY A 64 7.30 1.12 1.33
CA GLY A 64 6.09 1.26 2.14
C GLY A 64 6.32 0.91 3.61
N VAL A 65 5.54 1.55 4.49
CA VAL A 65 5.49 1.22 5.92
C VAL A 65 4.05 0.92 6.31
N PHE A 66 3.83 -0.19 7.02
CA PHE A 66 2.56 -0.49 7.66
C PHE A 66 2.74 -0.44 9.18
N PHE A 67 2.03 0.47 9.84
CA PHE A 67 2.10 0.63 11.30
C PHE A 67 0.82 0.08 11.95
N THR A 68 0.95 -0.83 12.92
CA THR A 68 -0.18 -1.44 13.63
C THR A 68 0.05 -1.50 15.14
N ILE A 69 -0.99 -1.16 15.91
CA ILE A 69 -0.96 -1.24 17.39
C ILE A 69 -1.91 -2.30 17.95
N THR A 70 -2.79 -2.86 17.12
CA THR A 70 -3.89 -3.72 17.58
C THR A 70 -3.69 -5.19 17.25
N GLU A 71 -2.97 -5.50 16.17
CA GLU A 71 -2.81 -6.87 15.67
C GLU A 71 -1.33 -7.30 15.68
N PRO A 72 -0.99 -8.42 16.34
CA PRO A 72 0.36 -8.97 16.30
C PRO A 72 0.80 -9.35 14.89
N LEU A 73 2.09 -9.13 14.58
CA LEU A 73 2.68 -9.38 13.25
C LEU A 73 2.41 -10.79 12.73
N PHE A 74 2.61 -11.83 13.55
CA PHE A 74 2.40 -13.23 13.11
C PHE A 74 0.96 -13.48 12.64
N LYS A 75 -0.02 -12.84 13.27
CA LYS A 75 -1.43 -12.98 12.96
C LYS A 75 -1.77 -12.23 11.67
N LEU A 76 -1.26 -11.00 11.53
CA LEU A 76 -1.38 -10.23 10.30
C LEU A 76 -0.80 -11.00 9.11
N MET A 77 0.42 -11.53 9.23
CA MET A 77 1.08 -12.29 8.16
C MET A 77 0.28 -13.55 7.79
N SER A 78 -0.17 -14.34 8.76
CA SER A 78 -1.00 -15.52 8.51
C SER A 78 -2.34 -15.19 7.82
N ASN A 79 -2.91 -14.00 8.07
CA ASN A 79 -4.08 -13.53 7.35
C ASN A 79 -3.76 -13.11 5.91
N LEU A 80 -2.62 -12.45 5.70
CA LEU A 80 -2.21 -11.92 4.40
C LEU A 80 -1.75 -13.00 3.43
N GLU A 81 -1.08 -14.05 3.91
CA GLU A 81 -0.60 -15.19 3.10
C GLU A 81 -1.72 -15.93 2.35
N LYS A 82 -2.99 -15.70 2.71
CA LYS A 82 -4.17 -16.28 2.05
C LYS A 82 -4.59 -15.51 0.79
N PHE A 83 -4.07 -14.31 0.57
CA PHE A 83 -4.45 -13.47 -0.56
C PHE A 83 -3.43 -13.56 -1.69
N GLU A 84 -3.91 -13.71 -2.92
CA GLU A 84 -3.07 -13.81 -4.13
C GLU A 84 -2.22 -12.55 -4.39
N PHE A 85 -2.67 -11.39 -3.92
CA PHE A 85 -1.90 -10.16 -4.09
C PHE A 85 -0.65 -10.15 -3.21
N PHE A 86 -0.64 -10.88 -2.09
CA PHE A 86 0.42 -10.77 -1.09
C PHE A 86 1.69 -11.50 -1.54
N ASP A 87 2.81 -10.81 -1.42
CA ASP A 87 4.14 -11.36 -1.68
C ASP A 87 5.02 -11.11 -0.46
N LYS A 88 5.28 -12.19 0.28
CA LYS A 88 6.07 -12.15 1.51
C LYS A 88 7.49 -11.63 1.27
N SER A 89 8.06 -11.85 0.09
CA SER A 89 9.43 -11.43 -0.22
C SER A 89 9.62 -9.92 -0.10
N LEU A 90 8.55 -9.13 -0.30
CA LEU A 90 8.56 -7.67 -0.16
C LEU A 90 8.73 -7.21 1.28
N VAL A 91 8.29 -8.03 2.24
CA VAL A 91 8.52 -7.81 3.67
C VAL A 91 9.91 -8.29 4.03
N ASP A 92 10.28 -9.51 3.61
CA ASP A 92 11.57 -10.13 3.94
C ASP A 92 12.76 -9.31 3.43
N ASN A 93 12.61 -8.61 2.29
CA ASN A 93 13.65 -7.76 1.70
C ASN A 93 13.59 -6.28 2.16
N GLY A 94 12.64 -5.91 3.03
CA GLY A 94 12.50 -4.56 3.58
C GLY A 94 11.94 -3.51 2.62
N THR A 95 11.34 -3.91 1.49
CA THR A 95 10.58 -2.98 0.64
C THR A 95 9.32 -2.50 1.37
N ILE A 96 8.69 -3.41 2.10
CA ILE A 96 7.62 -3.13 3.05
C ILE A 96 8.15 -3.39 4.47
N THR A 97 8.14 -2.36 5.30
CA THR A 97 8.42 -2.49 6.73
C THR A 97 7.11 -2.53 7.49
N ILE A 98 6.95 -3.52 8.37
CA ILE A 98 5.81 -3.60 9.28
C ILE A 98 6.31 -3.25 10.68
N ILE A 99 5.67 -2.25 11.30
CA ILE A 99 6.00 -1.72 12.63
C ILE A 99 4.83 -1.94 13.57
#